data_AF-A0A818T420-F1
#
_entry.id   AF-A0A818T420-F1
#
_cell.length_a   1.000
_cell.length_b   1.000
_cell.length_c   1.000
_cell.angle_alpha   90.00
_cell.angle_beta   90.00
_cell.angle_gamma   90.00
#
_symmetry.space_group_name_H-M   'P 1'
#
loop_
_entity.id
_entity.type
_entity.pdbx_description
1 polymer ?
#
loop_
_entity_poly.entity_id
_entity_poly.type
_entity_poly.pdbx_seq_one_letter_code
_entity_poly.pdbx_strand_id
1 'polypeptide(L)'
;MNIKELIHWFREYIYYYNLFIPEENDYDDDDGENNTRKDPRTILKHQLYATRLYVPLLIMTVYIVTFIVVIIPPTQQISISNITPLLFNQLYRDHAETLSCSCSSINIPYKSFVTNTISFHPVCSSVFISKEWIEALYSPYVSAFLVMDFRKTAASQFEFLAAFCLICQEKVSQLLADLDNKQLVSYQLLQKEEVNTRIMDDIEVIKANAPVEDITTLRLLQITTQQNSIISALQTNIYVTVNTKIEKSISFYTDYTSYWDNNLTHYIQLSISNCYLKSPITPAGFYLYTPFDSATKHQYWPIHRPDFEPVPSATVDGFFGGCNVIDAVLASTLDCLYNVTCLDSFIDYFPNLNQTNFTWSDGLSSLNRRDISVEKLLSELFVEQWSTSMNYSQYFAECAPITCTYTEINHINISYTITLLLGFYGGLTILLRLLAPLLINIFSKLKSCSPNVICSLSNALQLETNSILYVLIFYP
;
A
#
# COMPACT_ATOMS: atom_id res chain seq x y z
N MET A 1 20.26 63.68 -24.10
CA MET A 1 21.44 63.00 -24.67
C MET A 1 20.95 61.77 -25.42
N ASN A 2 21.23 61.66 -26.72
CA ASN A 2 20.79 60.50 -27.52
C ASN A 2 21.58 59.25 -27.06
N ILE A 3 20.97 58.05 -27.05
CA ILE A 3 21.63 56.79 -26.65
C ILE A 3 22.94 56.58 -27.42
N LYS A 4 23.00 56.98 -28.69
CA LYS A 4 24.21 56.93 -29.51
C LYS A 4 25.33 57.85 -29.00
N GLU A 5 25.00 59.06 -28.53
CA GLU A 5 25.98 59.99 -27.96
C GLU A 5 26.48 59.51 -26.60
N LEU A 6 25.60 58.94 -25.77
CA LEU A 6 25.96 58.37 -24.47
C LEU A 6 26.90 57.17 -24.63
N ILE A 7 26.65 56.29 -25.60
CA ILE A 7 27.54 55.16 -25.92
C ILE A 7 28.90 55.66 -26.43
N HIS A 8 28.91 56.67 -27.30
CA HIS A 8 30.15 57.25 -27.82
C HIS A 8 30.98 57.89 -26.71
N TRP A 9 30.34 58.66 -25.83
CA TRP A 9 30.98 59.28 -24.68
C TRP A 9 31.53 58.25 -23.69
N PHE A 10 30.75 57.20 -23.37
CA PHE A 10 31.20 56.11 -22.49
C PHE A 10 32.42 55.37 -23.08
N ARG A 11 32.42 55.13 -24.39
CA ARG A 11 33.51 54.44 -25.08
C ARG A 11 34.80 55.26 -25.07
N GLU A 12 34.73 56.56 -25.31
CA GLU A 12 35.86 57.50 -25.22
C GLU A 12 36.38 57.61 -23.77
N TYR A 13 35.48 57.76 -22.80
CA TYR A 13 35.85 57.95 -21.40
C TYR A 13 36.49 56.71 -20.78
N ILE A 14 35.92 55.51 -21.00
CA ILE A 14 36.50 54.24 -20.53
C ILE A 14 37.83 53.94 -21.24
N TYR A 15 38.03 54.40 -22.48
CA TYR A 15 39.25 54.13 -23.24
C TYR A 15 40.51 54.69 -22.56
N TYR A 16 40.40 55.84 -21.90
CA TYR A 16 41.48 56.53 -21.18
C TYR A 16 41.49 56.28 -19.67
N TYR A 17 40.45 55.66 -19.11
CA TYR A 17 40.36 55.38 -17.68
C TYR A 17 41.20 54.16 -17.30
N ASN A 18 42.08 54.30 -16.31
CA ASN A 18 42.82 53.19 -15.71
C ASN A 18 42.41 53.04 -14.24
N LEU A 19 41.69 51.96 -13.92
CA LEU A 19 41.21 51.71 -12.56
C LEU A 19 42.31 51.11 -11.65
N PHE A 20 43.35 50.53 -12.25
CA PHE A 20 44.47 49.92 -11.56
C PHE A 20 45.67 50.86 -11.67
N ILE A 21 45.69 51.90 -10.83
CA ILE A 21 46.81 52.81 -10.69
C ILE A 21 47.83 52.13 -9.78
N PRO A 22 49.12 52.01 -10.17
CA PRO A 22 50.14 51.45 -9.31
C PRO A 22 50.31 52.33 -8.06
N GLU A 23 50.44 51.71 -6.89
CA GLU A 23 50.98 52.41 -5.73
C GLU A 23 52.44 52.78 -6.02
N GLU A 24 52.88 53.91 -5.51
CA GLU A 24 54.13 54.60 -5.87
C GLU A 24 55.41 53.76 -5.68
N ASN A 25 55.30 52.57 -5.04
CA ASN A 25 56.39 51.65 -4.74
C ASN A 25 56.49 50.41 -5.66
N ASP A 26 55.60 50.25 -6.65
CA ASP A 26 55.57 49.04 -7.51
C ASP A 26 56.67 49.04 -8.61
N TYR A 27 57.59 50.02 -8.58
CA TYR A 27 58.67 50.20 -9.55
C TYR A 27 60.07 49.88 -9.00
N ASP A 28 60.23 49.59 -7.71
CA ASP A 28 61.54 49.53 -7.04
C ASP A 28 61.86 48.21 -6.31
N ASP A 29 61.32 47.07 -6.75
CA ASP A 29 61.86 45.76 -6.36
C ASP A 29 62.79 45.22 -7.46
N ASP A 30 64.05 45.67 -7.42
CA ASP A 30 65.16 45.18 -8.24
C ASP A 30 66.13 44.39 -7.34
N ASP A 31 65.72 43.18 -6.93
CA ASP A 31 66.60 42.20 -6.30
C ASP A 31 66.75 40.97 -7.21
N GLY A 32 67.91 40.88 -7.87
CA GLY A 32 68.56 39.60 -8.19
C GLY A 32 68.18 38.88 -9.49
N GLU A 33 69.01 39.11 -10.52
CA GLU A 33 69.51 38.05 -11.43
C GLU A 33 68.49 37.25 -12.26
N ASN A 34 67.75 37.93 -13.16
CA ASN A 34 67.60 37.53 -14.58
C ASN A 34 66.81 38.60 -15.36
N ASN A 35 67.51 39.24 -16.29
CA ASN A 35 67.05 40.40 -17.06
C ASN A 35 65.81 40.11 -17.92
N THR A 36 64.63 40.51 -17.44
CA THR A 36 63.58 41.10 -18.30
C THR A 36 62.92 42.24 -17.54
N ARG A 37 63.52 43.44 -17.62
CA ARG A 37 62.86 44.69 -17.22
C ARG A 37 61.53 44.76 -17.98
N LYS A 38 60.40 44.51 -17.29
CA LYS A 38 59.07 44.64 -17.91
C LYS A 38 58.94 46.10 -18.34
N ASP A 39 58.82 46.33 -19.65
CA ASP A 39 58.70 47.68 -20.20
C ASP A 39 57.49 48.37 -19.54
N PRO A 40 57.64 49.58 -18.96
CA PRO A 40 56.54 50.32 -18.34
C PRO A 40 55.35 50.51 -19.29
N ARG A 41 55.58 50.50 -20.61
CA ARG A 41 54.51 50.50 -21.62
C ARG A 41 53.71 49.19 -21.67
N THR A 42 54.34 48.04 -21.40
CA THR A 42 53.63 46.74 -21.32
C THR A 42 52.82 46.58 -20.05
N ILE A 43 53.28 47.14 -18.93
CA ILE A 43 52.55 47.17 -17.64
C ILE A 43 51.31 48.05 -17.78
N LEU A 44 51.47 49.26 -18.32
CA LEU A 44 50.36 50.19 -18.59
C LEU A 44 49.32 49.57 -19.54
N LYS A 45 49.76 48.84 -20.57
CA LYS A 45 48.85 48.10 -21.47
C LYS A 45 48.08 47.00 -20.73
N HIS A 46 48.73 46.21 -19.87
CA HIS A 46 48.05 45.18 -19.06
C HIS A 46 47.00 45.79 -18.13
N GLN A 47 47.31 46.92 -17.48
CA GLN A 47 46.38 47.65 -16.60
C GLN A 47 45.17 48.22 -17.36
N LEU A 48 45.40 48.77 -18.57
CA LEU A 48 44.32 49.24 -19.43
C LEU A 48 43.43 48.08 -19.93
N TYR A 49 44.00 46.93 -20.26
CA TYR A 49 43.21 45.74 -20.61
C TYR A 49 42.44 45.18 -19.40
N ALA A 50 43.02 45.22 -18.19
CA ALA A 50 42.34 44.83 -16.93
C ALA A 50 41.13 45.70 -16.66
N THR A 51 41.29 47.01 -16.81
CA THR A 51 40.17 47.95 -16.67
C THR A 51 39.09 47.70 -17.74
N ARG A 52 39.47 47.40 -18.98
CA ARG A 52 38.54 47.12 -20.09
C ARG A 52 37.81 45.78 -19.98
N LEU A 53 38.37 44.79 -19.29
CA LEU A 53 37.70 43.52 -18.99
C LEU A 53 36.83 43.64 -17.72
N TYR A 54 37.28 44.41 -16.74
CA TYR A 54 36.58 44.63 -15.47
C TYR A 54 35.20 45.27 -15.67
N VAL A 55 35.09 46.33 -16.48
CA VAL A 55 33.82 47.04 -16.69
C VAL A 55 32.70 46.15 -17.26
N PRO A 56 32.89 45.38 -18.35
CA PRO A 56 31.84 44.50 -18.85
C PRO A 56 31.54 43.34 -17.89
N LEU A 57 32.54 42.80 -17.17
CA LEU A 57 32.30 41.78 -16.14
C LEU A 57 31.45 42.31 -14.99
N LEU A 58 31.68 43.54 -14.55
CA LEU A 58 30.86 44.19 -13.53
C LEU A 58 29.42 44.40 -14.02
N ILE A 59 29.23 44.84 -15.27
CA ILE A 59 27.88 45.03 -15.84
C ILE A 59 27.15 43.68 -15.96
N MET A 60 27.83 42.62 -16.43
CA MET A 60 27.24 41.30 -16.57
C MET A 60 26.85 40.68 -15.23
N THR A 61 27.69 40.83 -14.21
CA THR A 61 27.39 40.29 -12.87
C THR A 61 26.24 41.05 -12.21
N VAL A 62 26.20 42.38 -12.29
CA VAL A 62 25.06 43.18 -11.84
C VAL A 62 23.76 42.80 -12.57
N TYR A 63 23.83 42.56 -13.89
CA TYR A 63 22.68 42.09 -14.67
C TYR A 63 22.18 40.70 -14.22
N ILE A 64 23.08 39.74 -13.99
CA ILE A 64 22.71 38.40 -13.52
C ILE A 64 22.06 38.47 -12.13
N VAL A 65 22.64 39.24 -11.20
CA VAL A 65 22.10 39.39 -9.84
C VAL A 65 20.69 40.02 -9.87
N THR A 66 20.51 41.09 -10.65
CA THR A 66 19.18 41.71 -10.82
C THR A 66 18.16 40.75 -11.43
N PHE A 67 18.57 39.96 -12.44
CA PHE A 67 17.71 38.97 -13.07
C PHE A 67 17.27 37.86 -12.10
N ILE A 68 18.18 37.35 -11.26
CA ILE A 68 17.88 36.34 -10.24
C ILE A 68 16.87 36.87 -9.21
N VAL A 69 17.05 38.11 -8.74
CA VAL A 69 16.14 38.75 -7.77
C VAL A 69 14.73 38.95 -8.35
N VAL A 70 14.61 39.15 -9.67
CA VAL A 70 13.32 39.29 -10.34
C VAL A 70 12.62 37.94 -10.51
N ILE A 71 13.37 36.87 -10.80
CA ILE A 71 12.81 35.51 -10.98
C ILE A 71 12.39 34.88 -9.65
N ILE A 72 13.14 35.12 -8.58
CA ILE A 72 12.90 34.54 -7.26
C ILE A 72 12.49 35.67 -6.31
N PRO A 73 11.22 36.14 -6.38
CA PRO A 73 10.76 37.18 -5.48
C PRO A 73 10.85 36.70 -4.04
N PRO A 74 11.19 37.59 -3.09
CA PRO A 74 11.25 37.24 -1.69
C PRO A 74 9.87 36.83 -1.19
N THR A 75 9.79 35.71 -0.47
CA THR A 75 8.57 35.27 0.19
C THR A 75 8.55 35.77 1.63
N GLN A 76 7.36 36.07 2.14
CA GLN A 76 7.14 36.39 3.54
C GLN A 76 6.24 35.31 4.15
N GLN A 77 6.62 34.82 5.33
CA GLN A 77 5.79 33.90 6.10
C GLN A 77 4.86 34.70 7.01
N ILE A 78 3.55 34.49 6.86
CA ILE A 78 2.51 35.11 7.70
C ILE A 78 2.05 34.06 8.70
N SER A 79 1.89 34.44 9.96
CA SER A 79 1.43 33.55 11.04
C SER A 79 0.11 34.03 11.64
N ILE A 80 -0.84 33.11 11.81
CA ILE A 80 -2.18 33.37 12.34
C ILE A 80 -2.43 32.40 13.50
N SER A 81 -2.99 32.91 14.60
CA SER A 81 -3.42 32.14 15.77
C SER A 81 -4.95 32.10 15.90
N ASN A 82 -5.48 31.28 16.82
CA ASN A 82 -6.92 31.08 17.05
C ASN A 82 -7.67 30.59 15.80
N ILE A 83 -7.24 29.43 15.30
CA ILE A 83 -7.76 28.85 14.06
C ILE A 83 -9.12 28.20 14.30
N THR A 84 -10.15 28.69 13.59
CA THR A 84 -11.48 28.07 13.55
C THR A 84 -11.64 27.22 12.29
N PRO A 85 -12.58 26.25 12.25
CA PRO A 85 -12.79 25.43 11.05
C PRO A 85 -13.13 26.26 9.80
N LEU A 86 -13.90 27.34 9.97
CA LEU A 86 -14.25 28.25 8.88
C LEU A 86 -13.03 29.04 8.38
N LEU A 87 -12.20 29.54 9.30
CA LEU A 87 -10.98 30.27 8.96
C LEU A 87 -9.96 29.36 8.27
N PHE A 88 -9.79 28.13 8.75
CA PHE A 88 -8.93 27.14 8.10
C PHE A 88 -9.37 26.86 6.66
N ASN A 89 -10.67 26.64 6.44
CA ASN A 89 -11.20 26.42 5.09
C ASN A 89 -11.05 27.63 4.17
N GLN A 90 -11.05 28.86 4.70
CA GLN A 90 -10.75 30.06 3.93
C GLN A 90 -9.27 30.09 3.54
N LEU A 91 -8.37 29.98 4.53
CA LEU A 91 -6.92 29.99 4.29
C LEU A 91 -6.48 28.88 3.34
N TYR A 92 -7.07 27.69 3.46
CA TYR A 92 -6.75 26.57 2.57
C TYR A 92 -7.19 26.85 1.14
N ARG A 93 -8.34 27.51 0.92
CA ARG A 93 -8.76 27.89 -0.44
C ARG A 93 -7.83 28.90 -1.09
N ASP A 94 -7.31 29.84 -0.31
CA ASP A 94 -6.50 30.94 -0.82
C ASP A 94 -5.00 30.59 -0.92
N HIS A 95 -4.52 29.68 -0.05
CA HIS A 95 -3.09 29.38 0.12
C HIS A 95 -2.77 27.88 0.26
N ALA A 96 -3.55 26.99 -0.38
CA ALA A 96 -3.44 25.52 -0.23
C ALA A 96 -2.01 24.96 -0.27
N GLU A 97 -1.18 25.43 -1.21
CA GLU A 97 0.17 24.88 -1.46
C GLU A 97 1.19 25.22 -0.37
N THR A 98 1.00 26.33 0.34
CA THR A 98 2.00 26.85 1.29
C THR A 98 1.48 26.94 2.72
N LEU A 99 0.19 26.66 2.93
CA LEU A 99 -0.45 26.64 4.25
C LEU A 99 0.00 25.43 5.06
N SER A 100 0.47 25.70 6.28
CA SER A 100 0.84 24.70 7.27
C SER A 100 0.32 25.13 8.63
N CYS A 101 -0.47 24.28 9.28
CA CYS A 101 -1.04 24.55 10.60
C CYS A 101 -0.59 23.50 11.60
N SER A 102 0.10 23.90 12.67
CA SER A 102 0.60 22.95 13.67
C SER A 102 -0.50 22.52 14.65
N CYS A 103 -0.68 21.22 14.85
CA CYS A 103 -1.56 20.65 15.88
C CYS A 103 -0.91 20.70 17.26
N SER A 104 -1.72 20.76 18.33
CA SER A 104 -1.24 20.57 19.70
C SER A 104 -0.99 19.10 20.04
N SER A 105 -1.79 18.19 19.47
CA SER A 105 -1.58 16.75 19.57
C SER A 105 -1.06 16.20 18.25
N ILE A 106 0.05 15.48 18.30
CA ILE A 106 0.65 14.84 17.11
C ILE A 106 0.01 13.47 16.84
N ASN A 107 -0.51 12.82 17.88
CA ASN A 107 -1.03 11.47 17.82
C ASN A 107 -2.51 11.47 18.22
N ILE A 108 -3.40 11.26 17.27
CA ILE A 108 -4.85 11.27 17.49
C ILE A 108 -5.40 9.85 17.26
N PRO A 109 -5.95 9.17 18.27
CA PRO A 109 -6.47 7.81 18.12
C PRO A 109 -7.71 7.81 17.22
N TYR A 110 -7.83 6.82 16.34
CA TYR A 110 -8.97 6.72 15.41
C TYR A 110 -10.31 6.66 16.17
N LYS A 111 -10.34 6.00 17.32
CA LYS A 111 -11.53 5.93 18.18
C LYS A 111 -12.17 7.29 18.51
N SER A 112 -11.41 8.39 18.52
CA SER A 112 -11.97 9.71 18.87
C SER A 112 -12.77 10.36 17.74
N PHE A 113 -12.56 9.94 16.48
CA PHE A 113 -13.16 10.62 15.32
C PHE A 113 -13.58 9.70 14.16
N VAL A 114 -13.35 8.39 14.25
CA VAL A 114 -13.73 7.38 13.26
C VAL A 114 -14.78 6.46 13.86
N THR A 115 -15.79 6.11 13.07
CA THR A 115 -16.83 5.14 13.44
C THR A 115 -16.95 4.10 12.34
N ASN A 116 -16.81 2.83 12.72
CA ASN A 116 -16.94 1.69 11.83
C ASN A 116 -18.21 0.91 12.18
N THR A 117 -18.99 0.54 11.16
CA THR A 117 -20.16 -0.33 11.32
C THR A 117 -20.02 -1.52 10.37
N ILE A 118 -20.20 -2.72 10.92
CA ILE A 118 -20.04 -3.99 10.21
C ILE A 118 -21.39 -4.67 10.12
N SER A 119 -21.74 -5.16 8.93
CA SER A 119 -22.82 -6.11 8.71
C SER A 119 -22.21 -7.43 8.27
N PHE A 120 -22.44 -8.48 9.06
CA PHE A 120 -22.06 -9.84 8.68
C PHE A 120 -23.09 -10.47 7.75
N HIS A 121 -22.67 -11.53 7.06
CA HIS A 121 -23.53 -12.34 6.23
C HIS A 121 -24.67 -12.90 7.08
N PRO A 122 -25.93 -12.80 6.64
CA PRO A 122 -27.09 -13.12 7.48
C PRO A 122 -27.12 -14.56 8.00
N VAL A 123 -26.41 -15.48 7.35
CA VAL A 123 -26.25 -16.86 7.87
C VAL A 123 -25.64 -16.89 9.27
N CYS A 124 -24.71 -15.96 9.58
CA CYS A 124 -24.01 -15.87 10.84
C CYS A 124 -24.84 -15.27 11.99
N SER A 125 -26.07 -14.86 11.73
CA SER A 125 -27.06 -14.45 12.74
C SER A 125 -28.37 -15.23 12.63
N SER A 126 -28.41 -16.23 11.75
CA SER A 126 -29.60 -17.05 11.48
C SER A 126 -29.70 -18.24 12.42
N VAL A 127 -30.86 -18.91 12.40
CA VAL A 127 -31.08 -20.16 13.13
C VAL A 127 -30.17 -21.30 12.65
N PHE A 128 -29.63 -21.22 11.42
CA PHE A 128 -28.84 -22.29 10.81
C PHE A 128 -27.48 -22.54 11.47
N ILE A 129 -26.99 -21.60 12.28
CA ILE A 129 -25.77 -21.77 13.09
C ILE A 129 -26.08 -22.05 14.57
N SER A 130 -27.36 -22.15 14.94
CA SER A 130 -27.77 -22.46 16.30
C SER A 130 -27.49 -23.91 16.67
N LYS A 131 -27.27 -24.15 17.95
CA LYS A 131 -27.04 -25.50 18.47
C LYS A 131 -28.27 -26.38 18.26
N GLU A 132 -29.46 -25.81 18.47
CA GLU A 132 -30.74 -26.50 18.30
C GLU A 132 -30.95 -26.98 16.87
N TRP A 133 -30.57 -26.16 15.87
CA TRP A 133 -30.62 -26.54 14.46
C TRP A 133 -29.66 -27.70 14.16
N ILE A 134 -28.41 -27.57 14.60
CA ILE A 134 -27.36 -28.57 14.36
C ILE A 134 -27.74 -29.92 14.99
N GLU A 135 -28.22 -29.91 16.23
CA GLU A 135 -28.65 -31.13 16.94
C GLU A 135 -29.85 -31.79 16.26
N ALA A 136 -30.78 -31.01 15.71
CA ALA A 136 -31.94 -31.54 15.00
C ALA A 136 -31.57 -32.20 13.66
N LEU A 137 -30.41 -31.89 13.08
CA LEU A 137 -29.89 -32.55 11.87
C LEU A 137 -29.18 -33.88 12.15
N TYR A 138 -29.00 -34.26 13.41
CA TYR A 138 -28.38 -35.53 13.75
C TYR A 138 -29.30 -36.71 13.40
N SER A 139 -28.84 -37.57 12.49
CA SER A 139 -29.53 -38.82 12.15
C SER A 139 -28.86 -40.01 12.84
N PRO A 140 -29.62 -40.95 13.44
CA PRO A 140 -29.03 -42.23 13.83
C PRO A 140 -28.50 -42.96 12.59
N TYR A 141 -27.44 -43.75 12.77
CA TYR A 141 -26.83 -44.57 11.72
C TYR A 141 -26.27 -43.79 10.52
N VAL A 142 -25.72 -42.58 10.70
CA VAL A 142 -25.12 -41.77 9.61
C VAL A 142 -24.10 -42.53 8.75
N SER A 143 -23.35 -43.47 9.33
CA SER A 143 -22.38 -44.29 8.61
C SER A 143 -23.00 -45.21 7.55
N ALA A 144 -24.31 -45.50 7.64
CA ALA A 144 -25.03 -46.32 6.69
C ALA A 144 -25.35 -45.58 5.38
N PHE A 145 -25.37 -44.25 5.39
CA PHE A 145 -25.63 -43.44 4.20
C PHE A 145 -24.41 -43.36 3.27
N LEU A 146 -24.70 -43.09 2.00
CA LEU A 146 -23.69 -42.78 0.99
C LEU A 146 -22.90 -41.53 1.36
N VAL A 147 -21.69 -41.39 0.84
CA VAL A 147 -20.80 -40.29 1.22
C VAL A 147 -21.33 -38.91 0.80
N MET A 148 -22.04 -38.83 -0.33
CA MET A 148 -22.74 -37.61 -0.79
C MET A 148 -24.15 -37.42 -0.22
N ASP A 149 -24.63 -38.36 0.61
CA ASP A 149 -25.93 -38.19 1.23
C ASP A 149 -25.87 -37.05 2.24
N PHE A 150 -26.74 -36.07 2.07
CA PHE A 150 -26.72 -34.88 2.91
C PHE A 150 -26.95 -35.23 4.39
N ARG A 151 -27.75 -36.25 4.71
CA ARG A 151 -27.98 -36.68 6.10
C ARG A 151 -26.72 -37.17 6.80
N LYS A 152 -25.71 -37.61 6.04
CA LYS A 152 -24.43 -38.04 6.61
C LYS A 152 -23.60 -36.88 7.12
N THR A 153 -23.63 -35.75 6.40
CA THR A 153 -22.70 -34.64 6.61
C THR A 153 -23.35 -33.36 7.11
N ALA A 154 -24.68 -33.21 7.00
CA ALA A 154 -25.42 -31.98 7.29
C ALA A 154 -25.04 -31.36 8.63
N ALA A 155 -25.17 -32.11 9.74
CA ALA A 155 -24.83 -31.60 11.08
C ALA A 155 -23.40 -31.03 11.12
N SER A 156 -22.40 -31.78 10.65
CA SER A 156 -21.01 -31.31 10.60
C SER A 156 -20.80 -30.13 9.65
N GLN A 157 -21.54 -30.05 8.54
CA GLN A 157 -21.47 -28.90 7.64
C GLN A 157 -21.93 -27.61 8.33
N PHE A 158 -23.04 -27.67 9.07
CA PHE A 158 -23.52 -26.52 9.85
C PHE A 158 -22.66 -26.24 11.09
N GLU A 159 -22.03 -27.24 11.71
CA GLU A 159 -21.02 -27.02 12.76
C GLU A 159 -19.82 -26.23 12.23
N PHE A 160 -19.28 -26.58 11.05
CA PHE A 160 -18.21 -25.82 10.43
C PHE A 160 -18.66 -24.41 10.06
N LEU A 161 -19.87 -24.25 9.53
CA LEU A 161 -20.42 -22.94 9.20
C LEU A 161 -20.56 -22.05 10.45
N ALA A 162 -21.05 -22.60 11.57
CA ALA A 162 -21.13 -21.90 12.85
C ALA A 162 -19.74 -21.52 13.37
N ALA A 163 -18.76 -22.44 13.28
CA ALA A 163 -17.38 -22.18 13.68
C ALA A 163 -16.72 -21.08 12.82
N PHE A 164 -16.93 -21.08 11.50
CA PHE A 164 -16.44 -20.04 10.62
C PHE A 164 -17.05 -18.68 10.96
N CYS A 165 -18.37 -18.61 11.15
CA CYS A 165 -19.03 -17.39 11.58
C CYS A 165 -18.48 -16.86 12.90
N LEU A 166 -18.29 -17.72 13.90
CA LEU A 166 -17.73 -17.35 15.20
C LEU A 166 -16.30 -16.80 15.09
N ILE A 167 -15.42 -17.53 14.40
CA ILE A 167 -14.01 -17.14 14.23
C ILE A 167 -13.93 -15.81 13.48
N CYS A 168 -14.70 -15.64 12.40
CA CYS A 168 -14.71 -14.39 11.65
C CYS A 168 -15.26 -13.21 12.47
N GLN A 169 -16.32 -13.40 13.24
CA GLN A 169 -16.88 -12.37 14.12
C GLN A 169 -15.89 -11.94 15.21
N GLU A 170 -15.19 -12.91 15.81
CA GLU A 170 -14.14 -12.64 16.80
C GLU A 170 -12.96 -11.90 16.15
N LYS A 171 -12.49 -12.37 15.00
CA LYS A 171 -11.40 -11.73 14.24
C LYS A 171 -11.74 -10.28 13.91
N VAL A 172 -12.92 -10.02 13.35
CA VAL A 172 -13.36 -8.65 13.03
C VAL A 172 -13.47 -7.79 14.30
N SER A 173 -13.97 -8.34 15.41
CA SER A 173 -14.04 -7.60 16.68
C SER A 173 -12.64 -7.20 17.18
N GLN A 174 -11.65 -8.08 17.06
CA GLN A 174 -10.25 -7.77 17.39
C GLN A 174 -9.69 -6.70 16.45
N LEU A 175 -9.92 -6.81 15.14
CA LEU A 175 -9.47 -5.82 14.16
C LEU A 175 -10.06 -4.43 14.41
N LEU A 176 -11.33 -4.35 14.82
CA LEU A 176 -11.96 -3.08 15.18
C LEU A 176 -11.31 -2.49 16.45
N ALA A 177 -10.99 -3.31 17.44
CA ALA A 177 -10.29 -2.85 18.65
C ALA A 177 -8.86 -2.35 18.32
N ASP A 178 -8.15 -3.02 17.42
CA ASP A 178 -6.83 -2.60 16.95
C ASP A 178 -6.91 -1.29 16.14
N LEU A 179 -7.92 -1.17 15.27
CA LEU A 179 -8.18 0.04 14.49
C LEU A 179 -8.52 1.23 15.40
N ASP A 180 -9.35 1.03 16.41
CA ASP A 180 -9.69 2.05 17.41
C ASP A 180 -8.44 2.59 18.13
N ASN A 181 -7.48 1.71 18.41
CA ASN A 181 -6.21 2.05 19.06
C ASN A 181 -5.16 2.64 18.10
N LYS A 182 -5.38 2.53 16.79
CA LYS A 182 -4.48 3.09 15.77
C LYS A 182 -4.47 4.62 15.86
N GLN A 183 -3.29 5.21 15.70
CA GLN A 183 -3.10 6.65 15.82
C GLN A 183 -2.85 7.28 14.45
N LEU A 184 -3.58 8.35 14.15
CA LEU A 184 -3.20 9.28 13.09
C LEU A 184 -2.03 10.11 13.60
N VAL A 185 -0.86 9.91 13.00
CA VAL A 185 0.36 10.66 13.34
C VAL A 185 0.51 11.81 12.37
N SER A 186 0.32 13.04 12.84
CA SER A 186 0.57 14.25 12.08
C SER A 186 0.84 15.43 13.00
N TYR A 187 1.93 16.15 12.75
CA TYR A 187 2.20 17.42 13.42
C TYR A 187 1.40 18.59 12.80
N GLN A 188 0.84 18.37 11.60
CA GLN A 188 0.04 19.35 10.87
C GLN A 188 -1.44 18.98 10.85
N LEU A 189 -2.31 19.99 10.88
CA LEU A 189 -3.73 19.83 10.61
C LEU A 189 -3.91 19.46 9.13
N LEU A 190 -4.48 18.28 8.91
CA LEU A 190 -4.73 17.74 7.58
C LEU A 190 -6.13 18.14 7.08
N GLN A 191 -6.29 18.21 5.76
CA GLN A 191 -7.60 18.43 5.14
C GLN A 191 -8.49 17.20 5.33
N LYS A 192 -9.82 17.40 5.36
CA LYS A 192 -10.81 16.33 5.50
C LYS A 192 -10.59 15.18 4.51
N GLU A 193 -10.37 15.50 3.24
CA GLU A 193 -10.14 14.50 2.20
C GLU A 193 -8.87 13.69 2.46
N GLU A 194 -7.78 14.33 2.88
CA GLU A 194 -6.52 13.65 3.19
C GLU A 194 -6.64 12.73 4.40
N VAL A 195 -7.30 13.18 5.48
CA VAL A 195 -7.60 12.34 6.65
C VAL A 195 -8.42 11.13 6.23
N ASN A 196 -9.45 11.34 5.39
CA ASN A 196 -10.30 10.27 4.92
C ASN A 196 -9.53 9.25 4.08
N THR A 197 -8.67 9.70 3.16
CA THR A 197 -7.83 8.82 2.36
C THR A 197 -6.92 7.96 3.24
N ARG A 198 -6.21 8.56 4.21
CA ARG A 198 -5.34 7.81 5.12
C ARG A 198 -6.09 6.74 5.93
N ILE A 199 -7.29 7.04 6.41
CA ILE A 199 -8.14 6.07 7.12
C ILE A 199 -8.57 4.95 6.18
N MET A 200 -9.01 5.27 4.97
CA MET A 200 -9.48 4.27 4.02
C MET A 200 -8.35 3.35 3.57
N ASP A 201 -7.16 3.89 3.29
CA ASP A 201 -5.97 3.11 2.95
C ASP A 201 -5.61 2.12 4.07
N ASP A 202 -5.66 2.58 5.32
CA ASP A 202 -5.40 1.73 6.49
C ASP A 202 -6.41 0.58 6.61
N ILE A 203 -7.69 0.86 6.36
CA ILE A 203 -8.77 -0.14 6.41
C ILE A 203 -8.65 -1.12 5.26
N GLU A 204 -8.28 -0.68 4.05
CA GLU A 204 -8.04 -1.57 2.91
C GLU A 204 -6.89 -2.54 3.19
N VAL A 205 -5.79 -2.06 3.77
CA VAL A 205 -4.66 -2.91 4.19
C VAL A 205 -5.10 -3.95 5.23
N ILE A 206 -5.92 -3.54 6.20
CA ILE A 206 -6.44 -4.47 7.22
C ILE A 206 -7.32 -5.54 6.57
N LYS A 207 -8.27 -5.14 5.72
CA LYS A 207 -9.18 -6.07 5.03
C LYS A 207 -8.43 -7.08 4.17
N ALA A 208 -7.39 -6.64 3.46
CA ALA A 208 -6.61 -7.51 2.58
C ALA A 208 -5.79 -8.56 3.36
N ASN A 209 -5.27 -8.20 4.54
CA ASN A 209 -4.38 -9.08 5.30
C ASN A 209 -5.11 -9.95 6.34
N ALA A 210 -6.25 -9.49 6.84
CA ALA A 210 -6.97 -10.16 7.92
C ALA A 210 -7.31 -11.65 7.68
N PRO A 211 -7.83 -12.07 6.51
CA PRO A 211 -8.21 -13.47 6.29
C PRO A 211 -7.00 -14.38 5.99
N VAL A 212 -5.82 -13.83 5.72
CA VAL A 212 -4.67 -14.59 5.21
C VAL A 212 -4.20 -15.65 6.21
N GLU A 213 -4.10 -15.29 7.49
CA GLU A 213 -3.65 -16.19 8.56
C GLU A 213 -4.61 -17.37 8.76
N ASP A 214 -5.91 -17.08 8.82
CA ASP A 214 -6.95 -18.07 9.07
C ASP A 214 -7.09 -19.03 7.88
N ILE A 215 -7.06 -18.51 6.64
CA ILE A 215 -7.08 -19.33 5.42
C ILE A 215 -5.84 -20.21 5.33
N THR A 216 -4.66 -19.68 5.70
CA THR A 216 -3.42 -20.45 5.68
C THR A 216 -3.49 -21.60 6.68
N THR A 217 -4.02 -21.34 7.88
CA THR A 217 -4.24 -22.35 8.91
C THR A 217 -5.22 -23.42 8.44
N LEU A 218 -6.33 -23.02 7.81
CA LEU A 218 -7.32 -23.95 7.26
C LEU A 218 -6.73 -24.85 6.17
N ARG A 219 -5.93 -24.29 5.25
CA ARG A 219 -5.21 -25.06 4.22
C ARG A 219 -4.23 -26.04 4.83
N LEU A 220 -3.50 -25.63 5.88
CA LEU A 220 -2.60 -26.52 6.59
C LEU A 220 -3.36 -27.68 7.24
N LEU A 221 -4.53 -27.43 7.83
CA LEU A 221 -5.40 -28.49 8.38
C LEU A 221 -5.88 -29.45 7.29
N GLN A 222 -6.32 -28.95 6.12
CA GLN A 222 -6.73 -29.78 5.00
C GLN A 222 -5.58 -30.69 4.51
N ILE A 223 -4.40 -30.10 4.25
CA ILE A 223 -3.22 -30.85 3.78
C ILE A 223 -2.79 -31.87 4.83
N THR A 224 -2.73 -31.48 6.11
CA THR A 224 -2.31 -32.38 7.19
C THR A 224 -3.29 -33.54 7.34
N THR A 225 -4.60 -33.28 7.27
CA THR A 225 -5.64 -34.31 7.32
C THR A 225 -5.52 -35.29 6.16
N GLN A 226 -5.27 -34.78 4.95
CA GLN A 226 -5.15 -35.58 3.74
C GLN A 226 -3.87 -36.42 3.72
N GLN A 227 -2.72 -35.82 4.03
CA GLN A 227 -1.40 -36.48 3.96
C GLN A 227 -1.18 -37.50 5.09
N ASN A 228 -1.78 -37.27 6.27
CA ASN A 228 -1.67 -38.19 7.39
C ASN A 228 -2.81 -39.22 7.44
N SER A 229 -3.69 -39.25 6.42
CA SER A 229 -4.82 -40.19 6.36
C SER A 229 -5.67 -40.18 7.65
N ILE A 230 -5.89 -38.99 8.24
CA ILE A 230 -6.67 -38.86 9.47
C ILE A 230 -8.11 -39.25 9.18
N ILE A 231 -8.62 -40.29 9.84
CA ILE A 231 -9.98 -40.81 9.62
C ILE A 231 -10.99 -39.78 10.11
N SER A 232 -11.85 -39.29 9.21
CA SER A 232 -12.98 -38.43 9.58
C SER A 232 -13.98 -39.22 10.43
N ALA A 233 -14.58 -38.56 11.43
CA ALA A 233 -15.58 -39.19 12.30
C ALA A 233 -16.78 -39.75 11.51
N LEU A 234 -17.12 -39.09 10.39
CA LEU A 234 -18.20 -39.48 9.48
C LEU A 234 -17.78 -40.51 8.44
N GLN A 235 -16.52 -40.95 8.43
CA GLN A 235 -16.00 -41.94 7.46
C GLN A 235 -16.22 -41.52 6.00
N THR A 236 -16.02 -40.22 5.69
CA THR A 236 -16.17 -39.66 4.34
C THR A 236 -14.90 -39.77 3.49
N ASN A 237 -13.75 -39.97 4.14
CA ASN A 237 -12.44 -40.15 3.51
C ASN A 237 -11.86 -41.57 3.65
N ILE A 238 -12.15 -42.24 4.78
CA ILE A 238 -11.75 -43.61 5.10
C ILE A 238 -12.93 -44.26 5.80
N TYR A 239 -13.34 -45.43 5.35
CA TYR A 239 -14.38 -46.21 6.02
C TYR A 239 -13.75 -47.37 6.80
N VAL A 240 -14.35 -47.69 7.95
CA VAL A 240 -13.88 -48.75 8.84
C VAL A 240 -14.92 -49.86 8.85
N THR A 241 -14.51 -51.05 8.43
CA THR A 241 -15.37 -52.25 8.42
C THR A 241 -14.91 -53.22 9.50
N VAL A 242 -15.87 -53.78 10.22
CA VAL A 242 -15.61 -54.82 11.22
C VAL A 242 -15.95 -56.17 10.61
N ASN A 243 -14.99 -57.08 10.56
CA ASN A 243 -15.22 -58.46 10.16
C ASN A 243 -15.32 -59.32 11.42
N THR A 244 -16.49 -59.94 11.60
CA THR A 244 -16.79 -60.84 12.72
C THR A 244 -16.80 -62.31 12.30
N LYS A 245 -16.53 -62.62 11.02
CA LYS A 245 -16.61 -63.99 10.46
C LYS A 245 -15.39 -64.85 10.78
N ILE A 246 -14.32 -64.29 11.35
CA ILE A 246 -13.17 -65.08 11.81
C ILE A 246 -13.47 -65.51 13.24
N GLU A 247 -13.85 -66.78 13.40
CA GLU A 247 -14.23 -67.37 14.68
C GLU A 247 -13.20 -67.05 15.78
N LYS A 248 -13.60 -66.15 16.69
CA LYS A 248 -12.90 -65.67 17.90
C LYS A 248 -11.99 -64.43 17.78
N SER A 249 -11.95 -63.72 16.65
CA SER A 249 -11.25 -62.42 16.58
C SER A 249 -12.08 -61.35 15.88
N ILE A 250 -12.19 -60.18 16.50
CA ILE A 250 -12.73 -58.98 15.85
C ILE A 250 -11.58 -58.37 15.02
N SER A 251 -11.72 -58.34 13.71
CA SER A 251 -10.75 -57.69 12.82
C SER A 251 -11.34 -56.39 12.26
N PHE A 252 -10.55 -55.32 12.31
CA PHE A 252 -10.88 -54.03 11.74
C PHE A 252 -10.13 -53.88 10.41
N TYR A 253 -10.87 -53.51 9.36
CA TYR A 253 -10.33 -53.17 8.06
C TYR A 253 -10.61 -51.70 7.80
N THR A 254 -9.58 -50.97 7.37
CA THR A 254 -9.71 -49.58 6.96
C THR A 254 -9.39 -49.49 5.49
N ASP A 255 -10.29 -48.88 4.73
CA ASP A 255 -10.10 -48.66 3.30
C ASP A 255 -10.43 -47.22 2.97
N TYR A 256 -9.67 -46.64 2.04
CA TYR A 256 -9.94 -45.30 1.54
C TYR A 256 -11.24 -45.30 0.76
N THR A 257 -12.08 -44.30 1.00
CA THR A 257 -13.15 -44.01 0.05
C THR A 257 -12.52 -43.50 -1.25
N SER A 258 -13.15 -43.83 -2.36
CA SER A 258 -12.60 -43.66 -3.69
C SER A 258 -13.68 -43.19 -4.64
N TYR A 259 -13.30 -42.48 -5.69
CA TYR A 259 -14.18 -41.90 -6.69
C TYR A 259 -13.67 -42.27 -8.06
N TRP A 260 -14.57 -42.22 -9.04
CA TRP A 260 -14.17 -42.46 -10.42
C TRP A 260 -13.62 -41.18 -11.05
N ASP A 261 -12.44 -41.26 -11.68
CA ASP A 261 -11.76 -40.11 -12.27
C ASP A 261 -11.70 -40.24 -13.80
N ASN A 262 -12.57 -39.49 -14.49
CA ASN A 262 -12.70 -39.50 -15.94
C ASN A 262 -11.48 -38.93 -16.68
N ASN A 263 -10.55 -38.27 -15.98
CA ASN A 263 -9.33 -37.71 -16.59
C ASN A 263 -8.18 -38.73 -16.69
N LEU A 264 -8.31 -39.92 -16.09
CA LEU A 264 -7.35 -41.01 -16.26
C LEU A 264 -7.63 -41.76 -17.57
N THR A 265 -7.24 -41.19 -18.71
CA THR A 265 -7.42 -41.79 -20.05
C THR A 265 -6.36 -42.83 -20.42
N HIS A 266 -5.55 -43.31 -19.47
CA HIS A 266 -4.46 -44.25 -19.78
C HIS A 266 -4.74 -45.66 -19.24
N TYR A 267 -5.24 -46.50 -20.15
CA TYR A 267 -5.39 -47.96 -20.05
C TYR A 267 -6.48 -48.50 -19.12
N ILE A 268 -6.99 -49.65 -19.51
CA ILE A 268 -8.15 -50.44 -19.05
C ILE A 268 -8.11 -50.88 -17.56
N GLN A 269 -7.26 -50.29 -16.72
CA GLN A 269 -7.28 -50.48 -15.26
C GLN A 269 -8.01 -49.31 -14.60
N LEU A 270 -9.26 -49.56 -14.21
CA LEU A 270 -10.05 -48.87 -13.18
C LEU A 270 -9.57 -47.44 -12.87
N SER A 271 -10.21 -46.45 -13.50
CA SER A 271 -10.16 -45.02 -13.20
C SER A 271 -10.75 -44.72 -11.82
N ILE A 272 -10.22 -45.35 -10.77
CA ILE A 272 -10.63 -45.20 -9.38
C ILE A 272 -9.50 -44.46 -8.66
N SER A 273 -9.79 -43.25 -8.23
CA SER A 273 -8.89 -42.40 -7.44
C SER A 273 -9.33 -42.40 -5.98
N ASN A 274 -8.38 -42.43 -5.05
CA ASN A 274 -8.67 -42.42 -3.62
C ASN A 274 -8.78 -40.98 -3.09
N CYS A 275 -9.59 -40.80 -2.04
CA CYS A 275 -9.77 -39.51 -1.36
C CYS A 275 -8.48 -38.89 -0.79
N TYR A 276 -7.43 -39.69 -0.54
CA TYR A 276 -6.14 -39.15 -0.11
C TYR A 276 -5.35 -38.47 -1.24
N LEU A 277 -5.64 -38.77 -2.51
CA LEU A 277 -4.97 -38.12 -3.65
C LEU A 277 -5.60 -36.76 -3.98
N LYS A 278 -6.93 -36.71 -3.96
CA LYS A 278 -7.72 -35.50 -4.22
C LYS A 278 -9.10 -35.66 -3.60
N SER A 279 -9.66 -34.57 -3.13
CA SER A 279 -11.02 -34.47 -2.59
C SER A 279 -11.98 -34.04 -3.71
N PRO A 280 -12.66 -34.97 -4.41
CA PRO A 280 -13.76 -34.63 -5.31
C PRO A 280 -14.86 -33.90 -4.54
N ILE A 281 -15.45 -32.90 -5.19
CA ILE A 281 -16.63 -32.20 -4.71
C ILE A 281 -17.80 -32.61 -5.59
N THR A 282 -18.94 -32.88 -4.96
CA THR A 282 -20.12 -33.34 -5.69
C THR A 282 -21.40 -32.78 -5.08
N PRO A 283 -22.46 -32.50 -5.86
CA PRO A 283 -23.70 -31.99 -5.30
C PRO A 283 -24.26 -32.91 -4.21
N ALA A 284 -24.70 -32.33 -3.10
CA ALA A 284 -25.34 -33.08 -2.04
C ALA A 284 -26.80 -33.39 -2.39
N GLY A 285 -27.28 -34.52 -1.89
CA GLY A 285 -28.67 -34.92 -2.10
C GLY A 285 -29.13 -35.93 -1.07
N PHE A 286 -30.42 -36.22 -1.07
CA PHE A 286 -31.01 -37.29 -0.28
C PHE A 286 -31.13 -38.53 -1.15
N TYR A 287 -30.48 -39.63 -0.77
CA TYR A 287 -30.51 -40.86 -1.54
C TYR A 287 -31.38 -41.90 -0.84
N LEU A 288 -32.20 -42.64 -1.58
CA LEU A 288 -32.90 -43.76 -0.97
C LEU A 288 -31.88 -44.76 -0.43
N TYR A 289 -32.12 -45.21 0.80
CA TYR A 289 -31.37 -46.30 1.39
C TYR A 289 -31.48 -47.48 0.44
N THR A 290 -30.38 -47.81 -0.23
CA THR A 290 -30.33 -49.03 -1.00
C THR A 290 -29.83 -50.10 -0.03
N PRO A 291 -30.63 -51.14 0.28
CA PRO A 291 -30.19 -52.25 1.11
C PRO A 291 -29.23 -53.10 0.28
N PHE A 292 -28.02 -52.59 0.03
CA PHE A 292 -26.96 -53.34 -0.61
C PHE A 292 -25.91 -53.70 0.45
N ASP A 293 -25.94 -54.99 0.79
CA ASP A 293 -25.12 -55.71 1.77
C ASP A 293 -23.65 -55.86 1.33
N SER A 294 -22.96 -54.79 0.96
CA SER A 294 -21.52 -54.90 0.70
C SER A 294 -20.75 -53.63 1.06
N ALA A 295 -19.81 -53.80 2.00
CA ALA A 295 -18.76 -52.86 2.37
C ALA A 295 -18.05 -52.21 1.15
N THR A 296 -18.05 -52.90 0.00
CA THR A 296 -17.51 -52.42 -1.26
C THR A 296 -18.28 -51.23 -1.87
N LYS A 297 -19.54 -50.94 -1.51
CA LYS A 297 -20.27 -49.79 -2.10
C LYS A 297 -20.11 -48.50 -1.29
N HIS A 298 -19.94 -48.58 0.03
CA HIS A 298 -19.58 -47.44 0.88
C HIS A 298 -18.18 -46.89 0.56
N GLN A 299 -17.35 -47.72 -0.08
CA GLN A 299 -16.04 -47.32 -0.59
C GLN A 299 -16.11 -46.38 -1.79
N TYR A 300 -17.17 -46.43 -2.62
CA TYR A 300 -17.18 -45.70 -3.90
C TYR A 300 -18.11 -44.49 -3.86
N TRP A 301 -17.61 -43.36 -4.37
CA TRP A 301 -18.39 -42.18 -4.73
C TRP A 301 -19.04 -42.43 -6.09
N PRO A 302 -20.35 -42.69 -6.16
CA PRO A 302 -21.01 -43.17 -7.36
C PRO A 302 -21.02 -42.27 -8.60
N ILE A 303 -20.73 -40.98 -8.51
CA ILE A 303 -21.01 -40.00 -9.58
C ILE A 303 -20.19 -40.21 -10.88
N HIS A 304 -19.31 -41.20 -10.93
CA HIS A 304 -18.53 -41.48 -12.12
C HIS A 304 -18.44 -42.98 -12.49
N ARG A 305 -19.33 -43.83 -11.95
CA ARG A 305 -19.39 -45.24 -12.36
C ARG A 305 -20.39 -45.40 -13.52
N PRO A 306 -19.96 -45.73 -14.75
CA PRO A 306 -20.84 -45.75 -15.93
C PRO A 306 -21.98 -46.78 -15.88
N ASP A 307 -21.91 -47.76 -14.98
CA ASP A 307 -22.93 -48.80 -14.77
C ASP A 307 -23.90 -48.52 -13.60
N PHE A 308 -23.66 -47.49 -12.78
CA PHE A 308 -24.56 -47.15 -11.67
C PHE A 308 -24.40 -45.68 -11.21
N GLU A 309 -25.31 -44.81 -11.65
CA GLU A 309 -25.48 -43.46 -11.12
C GLU A 309 -26.73 -43.43 -10.21
N PRO A 310 -26.57 -43.36 -8.88
CA PRO A 310 -27.67 -43.25 -7.95
C PRO A 310 -28.32 -41.88 -8.15
N VAL A 311 -29.61 -41.92 -8.42
CA VAL A 311 -30.43 -40.73 -8.57
C VAL A 311 -30.84 -40.26 -7.17
N PRO A 312 -30.54 -39.00 -6.77
CA PRO A 312 -31.05 -38.46 -5.53
C PRO A 312 -32.57 -38.33 -5.60
N SER A 313 -33.25 -38.64 -4.50
CA SER A 313 -34.69 -38.39 -4.34
C SER A 313 -35.01 -36.90 -4.29
N ALA A 314 -34.08 -36.11 -3.75
CA ALA A 314 -34.09 -34.66 -3.81
C ALA A 314 -32.65 -34.13 -3.74
N THR A 315 -32.34 -33.10 -4.51
CA THR A 315 -31.06 -32.38 -4.43
C THR A 315 -31.13 -31.35 -3.31
N VAL A 316 -29.98 -31.09 -2.67
CA VAL A 316 -29.85 -30.01 -1.69
C VAL A 316 -29.05 -28.90 -2.35
N ASP A 317 -29.77 -27.99 -3.00
CA ASP A 317 -29.16 -26.97 -3.85
C ASP A 317 -28.15 -26.11 -3.08
N GLY A 318 -26.99 -25.90 -3.67
CA GLY A 318 -25.91 -25.11 -3.08
C GLY A 318 -25.19 -25.77 -1.90
N PHE A 319 -25.46 -27.05 -1.60
CA PHE A 319 -24.65 -27.86 -0.71
C PHE A 319 -23.92 -28.95 -1.48
N PHE A 320 -22.71 -29.28 -1.04
CA PHE A 320 -21.88 -30.30 -1.66
C PHE A 320 -21.42 -31.34 -0.64
N GLY A 321 -21.09 -32.53 -1.12
CA GLY A 321 -20.31 -33.53 -0.42
C GLY A 321 -18.88 -33.56 -0.93
N GLY A 322 -17.93 -33.80 -0.02
CA GLY A 322 -16.52 -34.02 -0.34
C GLY A 322 -15.91 -35.09 0.57
N CYS A 323 -14.70 -35.57 0.22
CA CYS A 323 -13.98 -36.53 1.07
C CYS A 323 -13.71 -35.92 2.46
N ASN A 324 -13.44 -34.63 2.50
CA ASN A 324 -13.40 -33.83 3.70
C ASN A 324 -14.63 -32.91 3.75
N VAL A 325 -15.30 -32.87 4.90
CA VAL A 325 -16.44 -31.98 5.13
C VAL A 325 -16.04 -30.52 5.00
N ILE A 326 -14.80 -30.16 5.37
CA ILE A 326 -14.28 -28.79 5.20
C ILE A 326 -14.32 -28.38 3.73
N ASP A 327 -13.78 -29.21 2.83
CA ASP A 327 -13.76 -28.92 1.39
C ASP A 327 -15.19 -28.81 0.83
N ALA A 328 -16.09 -29.66 1.31
CA ALA A 328 -17.49 -29.69 0.93
C ALA A 328 -18.22 -28.39 1.34
N VAL A 329 -18.02 -27.93 2.58
CA VAL A 329 -18.61 -26.68 3.09
C VAL A 329 -18.03 -25.49 2.32
N LEU A 330 -16.71 -25.43 2.15
CA LEU A 330 -16.04 -24.33 1.42
C LEU A 330 -16.56 -24.18 -0.02
N ALA A 331 -16.85 -25.30 -0.69
CA ALA A 331 -17.42 -25.29 -2.04
C ALA A 331 -18.92 -24.94 -2.08
N SER A 332 -19.62 -25.00 -0.95
CA SER A 332 -21.07 -24.75 -0.87
C SER A 332 -21.42 -23.28 -1.04
N THR A 333 -22.54 -23.01 -1.70
CA THR A 333 -23.12 -21.66 -1.92
C THR A 333 -24.31 -21.39 -1.00
N LEU A 334 -24.77 -22.40 -0.25
CA LEU A 334 -25.85 -22.32 0.73
C LEU A 334 -27.23 -21.96 0.14
N ASP A 335 -27.42 -22.18 -1.16
CA ASP A 335 -28.62 -21.76 -1.90
C ASP A 335 -29.92 -22.30 -1.31
N CYS A 336 -29.92 -23.54 -0.81
CA CYS A 336 -31.07 -24.16 -0.16
C CYS A 336 -31.61 -23.31 1.01
N LEU A 337 -30.75 -22.58 1.72
CA LEU A 337 -31.15 -21.76 2.88
C LEU A 337 -32.02 -20.54 2.50
N TYR A 338 -32.04 -20.18 1.22
CA TYR A 338 -32.85 -19.11 0.65
C TYR A 338 -34.12 -19.63 -0.04
N ASN A 339 -34.32 -20.95 -0.11
CA ASN A 339 -35.45 -21.58 -0.80
C ASN A 339 -36.30 -22.38 0.18
N VAL A 340 -37.50 -21.88 0.48
CA VAL A 340 -38.45 -22.53 1.40
C VAL A 340 -38.77 -23.96 0.98
N THR A 341 -38.90 -24.24 -0.33
CA THR A 341 -39.17 -25.60 -0.84
C THR A 341 -38.00 -26.56 -0.55
N CYS A 342 -36.77 -26.05 -0.59
CA CYS A 342 -35.60 -26.85 -0.26
C CYS A 342 -35.51 -27.09 1.25
N LEU A 343 -35.80 -26.07 2.06
CA LEU A 343 -35.86 -26.19 3.53
C LEU A 343 -36.97 -27.16 3.97
N ASP A 344 -38.15 -27.12 3.34
CA ASP A 344 -39.25 -28.05 3.63
C ASP A 344 -38.82 -29.50 3.42
N SER A 345 -37.97 -29.76 2.41
CA SER A 345 -37.44 -31.11 2.20
C SER A 345 -36.63 -31.63 3.39
N PHE A 346 -36.03 -30.76 4.21
CA PHE A 346 -35.27 -31.21 5.38
C PHE A 346 -36.18 -31.88 6.41
N ILE A 347 -37.44 -31.46 6.51
CA ILE A 347 -38.42 -32.06 7.43
C ILE A 347 -38.64 -33.54 7.10
N ASP A 348 -38.69 -33.88 5.82
CA ASP A 348 -38.94 -35.25 5.35
C ASP A 348 -37.76 -36.18 5.68
N TYR A 349 -36.54 -35.64 5.70
CA TYR A 349 -35.30 -36.42 5.85
C TYR A 349 -34.67 -36.33 7.24
N PHE A 350 -35.05 -35.35 8.05
CA PHE A 350 -34.58 -35.15 9.44
C PHE A 350 -35.79 -35.05 10.39
N PRO A 351 -36.29 -36.18 10.92
CA PRO A 351 -37.53 -36.21 11.70
C PRO A 351 -37.45 -35.40 13.01
N ASN A 352 -36.25 -35.15 13.53
CA ASN A 352 -36.07 -34.32 14.73
C ASN A 352 -36.41 -32.84 14.48
N LEU A 353 -36.37 -32.36 13.23
CA LEU A 353 -36.81 -30.99 12.88
C LEU A 353 -38.31 -30.78 13.07
N ASN A 354 -39.13 -31.85 13.11
CA ASN A 354 -40.55 -31.73 13.42
C ASN A 354 -40.81 -31.41 14.90
N GLN A 355 -39.83 -31.65 15.77
CA GLN A 355 -39.96 -31.42 17.21
C GLN A 355 -39.50 -30.01 17.60
N THR A 356 -38.89 -29.27 16.67
CA THR A 356 -38.45 -27.90 16.86
C THR A 356 -39.48 -26.92 16.31
N ASN A 357 -39.79 -25.86 17.06
CA ASN A 357 -40.70 -24.79 16.62
C ASN A 357 -39.97 -23.82 15.66
N PHE A 358 -39.29 -24.33 14.63
CA PHE A 358 -38.67 -23.45 13.63
C PHE A 358 -39.74 -22.96 12.66
N THR A 359 -39.97 -21.65 12.64
CA THR A 359 -40.78 -21.03 11.62
C THR A 359 -39.92 -20.87 10.36
N TRP A 360 -40.19 -21.63 9.30
CA TRP A 360 -39.46 -21.52 8.03
C TRP A 360 -39.55 -20.14 7.35
N SER A 361 -40.43 -19.26 7.86
CA SER A 361 -40.42 -17.82 7.60
C SER A 361 -39.15 -17.09 8.09
N ASP A 362 -38.31 -17.76 8.90
CA ASP A 362 -36.97 -17.32 9.32
C ASP A 362 -35.87 -17.74 8.34
N GLY A 363 -36.22 -18.41 7.23
CA GLY A 363 -35.31 -18.66 6.13
C GLY A 363 -34.75 -17.35 5.57
N LEU A 364 -33.59 -17.42 4.92
CA LEU A 364 -32.90 -16.25 4.37
C LEU A 364 -33.63 -15.64 3.16
N SER A 365 -34.83 -16.11 2.83
CA SER A 365 -35.61 -15.81 1.62
C SER A 365 -36.04 -14.34 1.48
N SER A 366 -36.03 -13.56 2.57
CA SER A 366 -36.26 -12.10 2.54
C SER A 366 -35.02 -11.29 2.14
N LEU A 367 -33.86 -11.94 2.02
CA LEU A 367 -32.56 -11.31 1.74
C LEU A 367 -32.12 -11.60 0.31
N ASN A 368 -31.34 -10.69 -0.27
CA ASN A 368 -30.80 -10.87 -1.62
C ASN A 368 -29.81 -12.05 -1.65
N ARG A 369 -30.22 -13.16 -2.27
CA ARG A 369 -29.35 -14.30 -2.58
C ARG A 369 -28.13 -13.82 -3.36
N ARG A 370 -26.94 -14.19 -2.89
CA ARG A 370 -25.70 -14.05 -3.64
C ARG A 370 -25.14 -15.43 -3.92
N ASP A 371 -24.96 -15.75 -5.19
CA ASP A 371 -24.36 -17.01 -5.65
C ASP A 371 -22.83 -16.94 -5.43
N ILE A 372 -22.44 -17.10 -4.16
CA ILE A 372 -21.07 -16.96 -3.67
C ILE A 372 -20.77 -18.19 -2.79
N SER A 373 -19.60 -18.80 -2.97
CA SER A 373 -19.18 -19.93 -2.15
C SER A 373 -18.80 -19.51 -0.72
N VAL A 374 -18.91 -20.45 0.22
CA VAL A 374 -18.45 -20.25 1.60
C VAL A 374 -16.96 -19.96 1.66
N GLU A 375 -16.13 -20.53 0.78
CA GLU A 375 -14.71 -20.17 0.68
C GLU A 375 -14.53 -18.68 0.42
N LYS A 376 -15.32 -18.12 -0.50
CA LYS A 376 -15.26 -16.69 -0.81
C LYS A 376 -15.82 -15.85 0.34
N LEU A 377 -16.92 -16.28 0.98
CA LEU A 377 -17.42 -15.63 2.20
C LEU A 377 -16.35 -15.61 3.29
N LEU A 378 -15.64 -16.71 3.51
CA LEU A 378 -14.55 -16.81 4.48
C LEU A 378 -13.38 -15.87 4.14
N SER A 379 -13.05 -15.73 2.85
CA SER A 379 -12.04 -14.77 2.39
C SER A 379 -12.44 -13.30 2.58
N GLU A 380 -13.72 -13.04 2.78
CA GLU A 380 -14.29 -11.73 3.11
C GLU A 380 -14.67 -11.65 4.61
N LEU A 381 -14.22 -12.60 5.45
CA LEU A 381 -14.57 -12.73 6.87
C LEU A 381 -16.07 -12.74 7.16
N PHE A 382 -16.87 -13.24 6.22
CA PHE A 382 -18.33 -13.17 6.23
C PHE A 382 -18.85 -11.72 6.40
N VAL A 383 -18.08 -10.69 6.06
CA VAL A 383 -18.52 -9.29 6.12
C VAL A 383 -19.18 -8.91 4.80
N GLU A 384 -20.46 -8.51 4.85
CA GLU A 384 -21.16 -8.01 3.65
C GLU A 384 -20.95 -6.53 3.43
N GLN A 385 -20.97 -5.77 4.53
CA GLN A 385 -20.83 -4.33 4.50
C GLN A 385 -19.91 -3.90 5.63
N TRP A 386 -18.91 -3.10 5.26
CA TRP A 386 -18.07 -2.38 6.19
C TRP A 386 -18.15 -0.91 5.81
N SER A 387 -18.93 -0.15 6.56
CA SER A 387 -19.02 1.30 6.37
C SER A 387 -18.22 2.04 7.43
N THR A 388 -17.36 2.91 6.95
CA THR A 388 -16.52 3.78 7.77
C THR A 388 -16.99 5.20 7.60
N SER A 389 -17.18 5.89 8.71
CA SER A 389 -17.51 7.31 8.75
C SER A 389 -16.51 8.05 9.61
N MET A 390 -16.13 9.25 9.19
CA MET A 390 -15.17 10.10 9.90
C MET A 390 -15.83 11.43 10.25
N ASN A 391 -15.68 11.83 11.51
CA ASN A 391 -16.14 13.11 12.03
C ASN A 391 -14.99 14.12 12.04
N TYR A 392 -14.89 14.92 10.98
CA TYR A 392 -13.83 15.91 10.85
C TYR A 392 -13.86 16.98 11.94
N SER A 393 -15.03 17.29 12.51
CA SER A 393 -15.12 18.27 13.59
C SER A 393 -14.49 17.75 14.88
N GLN A 394 -14.63 16.45 15.16
CA GLN A 394 -13.92 15.80 16.27
C GLN A 394 -12.42 15.75 16.01
N TYR A 395 -11.98 15.36 14.80
CA TYR A 395 -10.57 15.40 14.43
C TYR A 395 -9.95 16.80 14.60
N PHE A 396 -10.63 17.84 14.11
CA PHE A 396 -10.17 19.22 14.24
C PHE A 396 -10.05 19.64 15.71
N ALA A 397 -11.02 19.26 16.54
CA ALA A 397 -11.01 19.54 17.98
C ALA A 397 -9.86 18.83 18.71
N GLU A 398 -9.57 17.58 18.36
CA GLU A 398 -8.46 16.79 18.91
C GLU A 398 -7.09 17.30 18.45
N CYS A 399 -6.97 17.73 17.19
CA CYS A 399 -5.76 18.38 16.68
C CYS A 399 -5.50 19.72 17.39
N ALA A 400 -6.56 20.48 17.70
CA ALA A 400 -6.49 21.79 18.36
C ALA A 400 -5.35 22.68 17.80
N PRO A 401 -5.51 23.19 16.56
CA PRO A 401 -4.47 23.91 15.84
C PRO A 401 -3.97 25.16 16.59
N ILE A 402 -2.66 25.24 16.82
CA ILE A 402 -2.00 26.31 17.60
C ILE A 402 -1.77 27.55 16.72
N THR A 403 -1.09 27.35 15.59
CA THR A 403 -0.72 28.41 14.65
C THR A 403 -0.74 27.88 13.22
N CYS A 404 -1.34 28.64 12.30
CA CYS A 404 -1.22 28.44 10.87
C CYS A 404 -0.21 29.43 10.28
N THR A 405 0.59 28.96 9.35
CA THR A 405 1.50 29.79 8.56
C THR A 405 1.31 29.54 7.08
N TYR A 406 1.34 30.58 6.27
CA TYR A 406 1.40 30.47 4.82
C TYR A 406 2.44 31.44 4.28
N THR A 407 2.94 31.17 3.07
CA THR A 407 3.89 32.06 2.41
C THR A 407 3.19 32.85 1.31
N GLU A 408 3.40 34.16 1.33
CA GLU A 408 2.93 35.08 0.29
C GLU A 408 4.14 35.67 -0.44
N ILE A 409 3.99 35.87 -1.75
CA ILE A 409 5.01 36.51 -2.56
C ILE A 409 5.00 38.00 -2.22
N ASN A 410 6.09 38.51 -1.66
CA ASN A 410 6.20 39.92 -1.39
C ASN A 410 6.36 40.66 -2.73
N HIS A 411 5.59 41.73 -2.92
CA HIS A 411 5.80 42.62 -4.06
C HIS A 411 7.23 43.16 -4.01
N ILE A 412 7.90 43.19 -5.17
CA ILE A 412 9.31 43.62 -5.29
C ILE A 412 9.46 45.00 -4.65
N ASN A 413 10.04 45.04 -3.46
CA ASN A 413 10.32 46.27 -2.78
C ASN A 413 11.59 46.86 -3.39
N ILE A 414 11.44 47.92 -4.18
CA ILE A 414 12.56 48.61 -4.85
C ILE A 414 13.65 48.97 -3.84
N SER A 415 13.28 49.32 -2.61
CA SER A 415 14.25 49.59 -1.54
C SER A 415 15.10 48.37 -1.21
N TYR A 416 14.50 47.18 -1.12
CA TYR A 416 15.21 45.95 -0.83
C TYR A 416 16.18 45.58 -1.95
N THR A 417 15.75 45.70 -3.22
CA THR A 417 16.62 45.47 -4.38
C THR A 417 17.82 46.42 -4.40
N ILE A 418 17.61 47.71 -4.09
CA ILE A 418 18.69 48.69 -4.01
C ILE A 418 19.65 48.36 -2.85
N THR A 419 19.14 48.06 -1.66
CA THR A 419 19.98 47.71 -0.50
C THR A 419 20.80 46.45 -0.77
N LEU A 420 20.21 45.46 -1.43
CA LEU A 420 20.90 44.23 -1.83
C LEU A 420 22.01 44.50 -2.85
N LEU A 421 21.72 45.31 -3.89
CA LEU A 421 22.74 45.70 -4.88
C LEU A 421 23.89 46.51 -4.26
N LEU A 422 23.60 47.43 -3.34
CA LEU A 422 24.62 48.18 -2.61
C LEU A 422 25.45 47.28 -1.69
N GLY A 423 24.82 46.30 -1.03
CA GLY A 423 25.51 45.32 -0.19
C GLY A 423 26.45 44.42 -0.99
N PHE A 424 26.03 43.96 -2.18
CA PHE A 424 26.87 43.13 -3.04
C PHE A 424 27.96 43.94 -3.78
N TYR A 425 27.77 45.24 -4.03
CA TYR A 425 28.73 46.08 -4.74
C TYR A 425 30.12 46.06 -4.09
N GLY A 426 30.19 46.10 -2.76
CA GLY A 426 31.46 46.09 -2.02
C GLY A 426 32.26 44.80 -2.25
N GLY A 427 31.64 43.64 -2.04
CA GLY A 427 32.31 42.35 -2.24
C GLY A 427 32.63 42.06 -3.71
N LEU A 428 31.71 42.42 -4.61
CA LEU A 428 31.84 42.20 -6.05
C LEU A 428 32.98 43.02 -6.66
N THR A 429 33.17 44.27 -6.20
CA THR A 429 34.26 45.14 -6.69
C THR A 429 35.63 44.63 -6.25
N ILE A 430 35.78 44.18 -4.99
CA ILE A 430 37.03 43.60 -4.48
C ILE A 430 37.36 42.30 -5.22
N LEU A 431 36.38 41.40 -5.36
CA LEU A 431 36.56 40.12 -6.05
C LEU A 431 36.92 40.31 -7.53
N LEU A 432 36.21 41.18 -8.26
CA LEU A 432 36.50 41.46 -9.66
C LEU A 432 37.84 42.18 -9.86
N ARG A 433 38.28 43.01 -8.91
CA ARG A 433 39.61 43.61 -8.93
C ARG A 433 40.73 42.57 -8.78
N LEU A 434 40.48 41.48 -8.04
CA LEU A 434 41.42 40.37 -7.94
C LEU A 434 41.38 39.48 -9.20
N LEU A 435 40.18 39.15 -9.71
CA LEU A 435 40.00 38.23 -10.83
C LEU A 435 40.37 38.82 -12.19
N ALA A 436 40.13 40.11 -12.45
CA ALA A 436 40.43 40.74 -13.74
C ALA A 436 41.92 40.65 -14.15
N PRO A 437 42.91 40.97 -13.30
CA PRO A 437 44.32 40.81 -13.65
C PRO A 437 44.74 39.33 -13.76
N LEU A 438 44.18 38.44 -12.92
CA LEU A 438 44.42 36.99 -13.01
C LEU A 438 43.94 36.42 -14.35
N LEU A 439 42.71 36.74 -14.76
CA LEU A 439 42.16 36.32 -16.05
C LEU A 439 43.02 36.81 -17.22
N ILE A 440 43.50 38.06 -17.17
CA ILE A 440 44.38 38.59 -18.23
C ILE A 440 45.73 37.90 -18.26
N ASN A 441 46.31 37.58 -17.11
CA ASN A 441 47.54 36.79 -17.03
C ASN A 441 47.35 35.37 -17.59
N ILE A 442 46.19 34.75 -17.35
CA ILE A 442 45.84 33.45 -17.95
C ILE A 442 45.65 33.59 -19.46
N PHE A 443 44.88 34.58 -19.93
CA PHE A 443 44.66 34.84 -21.36
C PHE A 443 45.94 35.22 -22.11
N SER A 444 46.85 35.99 -21.50
CA SER A 444 48.13 36.36 -22.10
C SER A 444 49.07 35.16 -22.19
N LYS A 445 49.09 34.28 -21.19
CA LYS A 445 49.78 32.98 -21.25
C LYS A 445 49.22 32.06 -22.33
N LEU A 446 47.89 31.94 -22.44
CA LEU A 446 47.21 31.14 -23.47
C LEU A 446 47.48 31.68 -24.89
N LYS A 447 47.51 33.01 -25.07
CA LYS A 447 47.79 33.66 -26.37
C LYS A 447 49.26 33.52 -26.78
N SER A 448 50.17 33.27 -25.84
CA SER A 448 51.59 33.01 -26.13
C SER A 448 51.88 31.55 -26.56
N CYS A 449 50.94 30.62 -26.37
CA CYS A 449 51.00 29.30 -27.03
C CYS A 449 50.52 29.47 -28.50
N SER A 450 51.47 29.52 -29.43
CA SER A 450 51.25 29.39 -30.88
C SER A 450 50.74 27.97 -31.25
N PRO A 451 50.01 27.75 -32.37
CA PRO A 451 49.31 26.49 -32.66
C PRO A 451 50.16 25.22 -32.82
N ASN A 452 51.49 25.28 -32.70
CA ASN A 452 52.38 24.17 -33.04
C ASN A 452 53.16 23.57 -31.86
N VAL A 453 52.78 23.83 -30.61
CA VAL A 453 53.30 23.08 -29.45
C VAL A 453 52.14 22.69 -28.55
N ILE A 454 52.02 21.39 -28.27
CA ILE A 454 51.03 20.82 -27.35
C ILE A 454 51.34 21.36 -25.95
N CYS A 455 50.64 22.42 -25.54
CA CYS A 455 50.61 22.89 -24.16
C CYS A 455 49.68 21.92 -23.39
N SER A 456 50.24 20.99 -22.61
CA SER A 456 49.45 20.13 -21.72
C SER A 456 48.74 21.00 -20.68
N LEU A 457 47.41 20.90 -20.66
CA LEU A 457 46.52 21.64 -19.76
C LEU A 457 46.75 21.31 -18.27
N SER A 458 47.65 20.38 -17.92
CA SER A 458 47.83 19.90 -16.55
C SER A 458 48.63 20.85 -15.65
N ASN A 459 49.57 21.64 -16.18
CA ASN A 459 50.50 22.38 -15.32
C ASN A 459 50.05 23.80 -14.93
N ALA A 460 49.02 24.35 -15.57
CA ALA A 460 48.46 25.66 -15.20
C ALA A 460 47.42 25.57 -14.06
N LEU A 461 46.71 24.45 -13.95
CA LEU A 461 45.72 24.21 -12.89
C LEU A 461 46.33 23.76 -11.55
N GLN A 462 47.61 23.37 -11.54
CA GLN A 462 48.23 22.73 -10.37
C GLN A 462 48.96 23.69 -9.43
N LEU A 463 49.16 24.97 -9.80
CA LEU A 463 49.73 25.99 -8.91
C LEU A 463 48.72 26.95 -8.29
N GLU A 464 47.53 27.15 -8.87
CA GLU A 464 46.51 28.05 -8.28
C GLU A 464 45.54 27.34 -7.32
N THR A 465 45.48 26.01 -7.34
CA THR A 465 44.71 25.22 -6.36
C THR A 465 45.25 25.39 -4.93
N ASN A 466 46.55 25.66 -4.75
CA ASN A 466 47.12 25.87 -3.41
C ASN A 466 46.91 27.29 -2.86
N SER A 467 46.78 28.32 -3.71
CA SER A 467 46.57 29.70 -3.25
C SER A 467 45.09 30.03 -2.97
N ILE A 468 44.16 29.42 -3.73
CA ILE A 468 42.72 29.60 -3.50
C ILE A 468 42.27 28.80 -2.26
N LEU A 469 42.93 27.68 -1.95
CA LEU A 469 42.63 26.89 -0.74
C LEU A 469 43.07 27.59 0.57
N TYR A 470 44.10 28.45 0.53
CA TYR A 470 44.56 29.18 1.71
C TYR A 470 43.66 30.38 2.11
N VAL A 471 42.91 30.96 1.15
CA VAL A 471 42.02 32.09 1.42
C VAL A 471 40.62 31.64 1.89
N LEU A 472 40.23 30.39 1.61
CA LEU A 472 38.96 29.82 2.09
C LEU A 472 39.05 29.14 3.47
N ILE A 473 40.23 29.04 4.07
CA ILE A 473 40.44 28.38 5.38
C ILE A 473 40.64 29.37 6.55
N PHE A 474 40.76 30.68 6.29
CA PHE A 474 40.89 31.68 7.35
C PHE A 474 39.91 32.85 7.15
N TYR A 475 38.64 32.64 7.51
CA TYR A 475 37.78 33.57 8.24
C TYR A 475 36.53 32.76 8.67
N PRO A 476 36.11 32.81 9.95
CA PRO A 476 35.05 31.96 10.51
C PRO A 476 33.67 32.20 9.89
#